data_AF-A0A2T2YUL3-F1
#
_entry.id   AF-A0A2T2YUL3-F1
#
_cell.length_a   1.000
_cell.length_b   1.000
_cell.length_c   1.000
_cell.angle_alpha   90.00
_cell.angle_beta   90.00
_cell.angle_gamma   90.00
#
_symmetry.space_group_name_H-M   'P 1'
#
loop_
_entity.id
_entity.type
_entity.pdbx_description
1 polymer ?
#
loop_
_entity_poly.entity_id
_entity_poly.type
_entity_poly.pdbx_seq_one_letter_code
_entity_poly.pdbx_strand_id
1 'polypeptide(L)'
;MPFHADAQQLANFVREMQDKHDEIGRMITSAHNHASTLQGPAFQGGAGTAFQNTFDQFLTSANKMNEALMQNSQNLESAGKKYAEMEEGNLSTLQKTSDSLNWA
;
A
#
# COMPACT_ATOMS: atom_id res chain seq x y z
N MET A 1 14.28 -10.90 18.99
CA MET A 1 15.08 -10.80 17.76
C MET A 1 14.85 -9.39 17.22
N PRO A 2 15.89 -8.57 17.01
CA PRO A 2 15.69 -7.21 16.50
C PRO A 2 15.07 -7.32 15.10
N PHE A 3 14.09 -6.47 14.83
CA PHE A 3 13.38 -6.42 13.56
C PHE A 3 14.28 -5.73 12.53
N HIS A 4 15.35 -6.41 12.10
CA HIS A 4 16.17 -5.98 10.97
C HIS A 4 15.38 -6.21 9.68
N ALA A 5 14.30 -5.44 9.47
CA ALA A 5 13.77 -5.30 8.13
C ALA A 5 14.85 -4.54 7.36
N ASP A 6 15.68 -5.28 6.63
CA ASP A 6 16.70 -4.72 5.75
C ASP A 6 16.02 -3.64 4.89
N ALA A 7 16.54 -2.41 4.93
CA ALA A 7 15.93 -1.28 4.24
C ALA A 7 15.67 -1.60 2.76
N GLN A 8 16.47 -2.49 2.18
CA GLN A 8 16.31 -2.99 0.83
C GLN A 8 15.12 -3.94 0.66
N GLN A 9 14.84 -4.81 1.63
CA GLN A 9 13.64 -5.67 1.63
C GLN A 9 12.36 -4.83 1.78
N LEU A 10 12.41 -3.81 2.62
CA LEU A 10 11.30 -2.89 2.82
C LEU A 10 11.01 -2.06 1.56
N ALA A 11 12.06 -1.56 0.89
CA ALA A 11 11.93 -0.86 -0.38
C ALA A 11 11.39 -1.76 -1.51
N ASN A 12 11.81 -3.03 -1.54
CA ASN A 12 11.27 -4.01 -2.49
C ASN A 12 9.78 -4.30 -2.22
N PHE A 13 9.39 -4.44 -0.96
CA PHE A 13 7.99 -4.62 -0.57
C PHE A 13 7.13 -3.43 -1.01
N VAL A 14 7.59 -2.19 -0.83
CA VAL A 14 6.87 -0.99 -1.27
C VAL A 14 6.71 -0.97 -2.79
N ARG A 15 7.76 -1.33 -3.53
CA ARG A 15 7.71 -1.42 -5.00
C ARG A 15 6.70 -2.48 -5.46
N GLU A 16 6.74 -3.67 -4.86
CA GLU A 16 5.78 -4.74 -5.18
C GLU A 16 4.33 -4.31 -4.87
N MET A 17 4.13 -3.59 -3.76
CA MET A 17 2.81 -3.06 -3.41
C MET A 17 2.33 -1.97 -4.39
N GLN A 18 3.22 -1.12 -4.90
CA GLN A 18 2.91 -0.18 -5.97
C GLN A 18 2.54 -0.91 -7.28
N ASP A 19 3.32 -1.91 -7.67
CA ASP A 19 3.03 -2.69 -8.87
C ASP A 19 1.67 -3.39 -8.78
N LYS A 20 1.36 -3.96 -7.61
CA LYS A 20 0.05 -4.58 -7.33
C LYS A 20 -1.08 -3.57 -7.28
N HIS A 21 -0.84 -2.39 -6.73
CA HIS A 21 -1.79 -1.29 -6.73
C HIS A 21 -2.16 -0.90 -8.17
N ASP A 22 -1.18 -0.76 -9.04
CA ASP A 22 -1.40 -0.38 -10.43
C ASP A 22 -2.03 -1.50 -11.27
N GLU A 23 -1.73 -2.75 -10.95
CA GLU A 23 -2.40 -3.92 -11.53
C GLU A 23 -3.89 -3.98 -11.15
N ILE A 24 -4.21 -3.80 -9.86
CA ILE A 24 -5.59 -3.74 -9.37
C ILE A 24 -6.33 -2.54 -9.98
N GLY A 25 -5.68 -1.38 -10.07
CA GLY A 25 -6.24 -0.19 -10.71
C GLY A 25 -6.63 -0.46 -12.17
N ARG A 26 -5.74 -1.10 -12.93
CA ARG A 26 -6.02 -1.52 -14.32
C ARG A 26 -7.19 -2.51 -14.40
N MET A 27 -7.26 -3.48 -13.49
CA MET A 27 -8.39 -4.42 -13.44
C MET A 27 -9.72 -3.72 -13.15
N ILE A 28 -9.75 -2.77 -12.21
CA ILE A 28 -10.94 -1.97 -11.88
C ILE A 28 -11.38 -1.17 -13.11
N THR A 29 -10.45 -0.48 -13.79
CA THR A 29 -10.75 0.27 -15.02
C THR A 29 -11.26 -0.66 -16.12
N SER A 30 -10.64 -1.83 -16.30
CA SER A 30 -11.08 -2.81 -17.30
C SER A 30 -12.49 -3.33 -16.99
N ALA A 31 -12.80 -3.61 -15.72
CA ALA A 31 -14.11 -4.05 -15.29
C ALA A 31 -15.17 -2.96 -15.51
N HIS A 32 -14.84 -1.70 -15.23
CA HIS A 32 -15.72 -0.56 -15.50
C HIS A 32 -16.01 -0.41 -17.00
N ASN A 33 -14.98 -0.49 -17.85
CA ASN A 33 -15.13 -0.44 -19.30
C ASN A 33 -15.97 -1.61 -19.83
N HIS A 34 -15.81 -2.80 -19.26
CA HIS A 34 -16.62 -3.95 -19.66
C HIS A 34 -18.08 -3.77 -19.22
N ALA A 35 -18.32 -3.29 -18.00
CA ALA A 35 -19.65 -2.99 -17.50
C ALA A 35 -20.37 -1.90 -18.32
N SER A 36 -19.65 -0.89 -18.81
CA SER A 36 -20.24 0.13 -19.70
C SER A 36 -20.63 -0.45 -21.06
N THR A 37 -19.89 -1.43 -21.57
CA THR A 37 -20.26 -2.14 -22.82
C THR A 37 -21.46 -3.07 -22.65
N LEU A 38 -21.73 -3.53 -21.43
CA LEU A 38 -22.89 -4.36 -21.11
C LEU A 38 -24.21 -3.57 -21.09
N GLN A 39 -24.19 -2.24 -21.24
CA GLN A 39 -25.39 -1.37 -21.30
C GLN A 39 -26.21 -1.54 -22.60
N GLY A 40 -26.45 -2.76 -23.04
CA GLY A 40 -27.34 -3.10 -24.13
C GLY A 40 -28.82 -3.12 -23.71
N PRO A 41 -29.75 -3.39 -24.65
CA PRO A 41 -31.20 -3.44 -24.39
C PRO A 41 -31.60 -4.36 -23.23
N ALA A 42 -30.81 -5.39 -22.94
CA ALA A 42 -31.03 -6.31 -21.82
C ALA A 42 -30.83 -5.68 -20.42
N PHE A 43 -30.10 -4.55 -20.35
CA PHE A 43 -29.88 -3.76 -19.14
C PHE A 43 -30.72 -2.47 -19.14
N GLN A 44 -31.67 -2.31 -20.07
CA GLN A 44 -32.60 -1.19 -20.05
C GLN A 44 -33.78 -1.51 -19.11
N GLY A 45 -33.82 -0.84 -17.97
CA GLY A 45 -34.89 -0.98 -16.96
C GLY A 45 -34.36 -1.05 -15.52
N GLY A 46 -35.24 -1.20 -14.55
CA GLY A 46 -34.88 -1.15 -13.12
C GLY A 46 -33.83 -2.18 -12.69
N ALA A 47 -33.77 -3.34 -13.35
CA ALA A 47 -32.75 -4.35 -13.09
C ALA A 47 -31.34 -3.92 -13.56
N GLY A 48 -31.23 -3.21 -14.68
CA GLY A 48 -29.95 -2.69 -15.16
C GLY A 48 -29.45 -1.52 -14.33
N THR A 49 -30.35 -0.66 -13.85
CA THR A 49 -30.01 0.40 -12.88
C THR A 49 -29.52 -0.18 -11.55
N ALA A 50 -30.16 -1.24 -11.04
CA ALA A 50 -29.70 -1.93 -9.84
C ALA A 50 -28.31 -2.56 -10.05
N PHE A 51 -28.09 -3.21 -11.20
CA PHE A 51 -26.79 -3.76 -11.57
C PHE A 51 -25.71 -2.67 -11.64
N GLN A 52 -25.96 -1.56 -12.35
CA GLN A 52 -25.05 -0.42 -12.41
C GLN A 52 -24.70 0.13 -11.02
N ASN A 53 -25.71 0.34 -10.17
CA ASN A 53 -25.49 0.85 -8.81
C ASN A 53 -24.63 -0.10 -7.96
N THR A 54 -24.87 -1.41 -8.02
CA THR A 54 -24.05 -2.40 -7.32
C THR A 54 -22.64 -2.45 -7.90
N PHE A 55 -22.49 -2.35 -9.21
CA PHE A 55 -21.20 -2.33 -9.87
C PHE A 55 -20.38 -1.09 -9.49
N ASP A 56 -21.00 0.09 -9.45
CA ASP A 56 -20.36 1.34 -9.02
C ASP A 56 -19.96 1.30 -7.54
N GLN A 57 -20.80 0.72 -6.68
CA GLN A 57 -20.43 0.50 -5.27
C GLN A 57 -19.25 -0.47 -5.13
N PHE A 58 -19.22 -1.54 -5.92
CA PHE A 58 -18.11 -2.49 -5.96
C PHE A 58 -16.81 -1.80 -6.42
N LEU A 59 -16.85 -1.05 -7.52
CA LEU A 59 -15.69 -0.31 -8.04
C LEU A 59 -15.19 0.73 -7.03
N THR A 60 -16.10 1.45 -6.39
CA THR A 60 -15.76 2.43 -5.33
C THR A 60 -15.06 1.75 -4.15
N SER A 61 -15.58 0.59 -3.72
CA SER A 61 -15.01 -0.17 -2.61
C SER A 61 -13.66 -0.77 -2.97
N ALA A 62 -13.51 -1.27 -4.20
CA ALA A 62 -12.25 -1.79 -4.73
C ALA A 62 -11.16 -0.70 -4.80
N ASN A 63 -11.50 0.50 -5.27
CA ASN A 63 -10.57 1.64 -5.27
C ASN A 63 -10.13 2.02 -3.86
N LYS A 64 -11.09 2.13 -2.91
CA LYS A 64 -10.77 2.42 -1.50
C LYS A 64 -9.87 1.36 -0.87
N MET A 65 -10.12 0.09 -1.17
CA MET A 65 -9.27 -1.01 -0.70
C MET A 65 -7.86 -0.90 -1.28
N ASN A 66 -7.75 -0.60 -2.57
CA ASN A 66 -6.46 -0.42 -3.24
C ASN A 66 -5.65 0.75 -2.63
N GLU A 67 -6.31 1.88 -2.40
CA GLU A 67 -5.70 3.04 -1.73
C GLU A 67 -5.24 2.71 -0.30
N ALA A 68 -6.05 1.98 0.47
CA ALA A 68 -5.70 1.57 1.83
C ALA A 68 -4.49 0.62 1.86
N LEU A 69 -4.37 -0.28 0.88
CA LEU A 69 -3.19 -1.14 0.74
C LEU A 69 -1.92 -0.33 0.46
N MET A 70 -2.01 0.69 -0.41
CA MET A 70 -0.90 1.58 -0.70
C MET A 70 -0.51 2.43 0.52
N GLN A 71 -1.48 2.99 1.24
CA GLN A 71 -1.23 3.74 2.48
C GLN A 71 -0.56 2.87 3.55
N ASN A 72 -1.02 1.63 3.73
CA ASN A 72 -0.38 0.70 4.66
C ASN A 72 1.06 0.39 4.27
N SER A 73 1.34 0.22 2.98
CA SER A 73 2.71 0.02 2.48
C SER A 73 3.61 1.22 2.78
N GLN A 74 3.14 2.45 2.55
CA GLN A 74 3.87 3.68 2.86
C GLN A 74 4.10 3.86 4.38
N ASN A 75 3.11 3.50 5.19
CA ASN A 75 3.23 3.53 6.64
C ASN A 75 4.29 2.54 7.13
N LEU A 76 4.34 1.34 6.55
CA LEU A 76 5.37 0.35 6.84
C LEU A 76 6.75 0.87 6.41
N GLU A 77 6.86 1.56 5.27
CA GLU A 77 8.10 2.20 4.82
C GLU A 77 8.61 3.23 5.83
N SER A 78 7.72 4.14 6.23
CA SER A 78 8.01 5.21 7.17
C SER A 78 8.39 4.68 8.55
N ALA A 79 7.69 3.65 9.03
CA ALA A 79 8.03 2.98 10.28
C ALA A 79 9.42 2.33 10.20
N GLY A 80 9.70 1.58 9.12
CA GLY A 80 11.00 0.93 8.93
C GLY A 80 12.16 1.93 8.88
N LYS A 81 12.00 3.04 8.17
CA LYS A 81 12.99 4.13 8.15
C LYS A 81 13.23 4.73 9.53
N LYS A 82 12.17 5.04 10.28
CA LYS A 82 12.28 5.57 11.65
C LYS A 82 12.99 4.59 12.59
N TYR A 83 12.72 3.29 12.47
CA TYR A 83 13.41 2.29 13.29
C TYR A 83 14.92 2.23 12.96
N ALA A 84 15.28 2.26 11.67
CA ALA A 84 16.69 2.29 11.25
C ALA A 84 17.42 3.54 11.77
N GLU A 85 16.82 4.72 11.64
CA GLU A 85 17.37 5.98 12.16
C GLU A 85 17.55 5.93 13.68
N MET A 86 16.59 5.36 14.41
CA MET A 86 16.63 5.26 15.86
C MET A 86 17.71 4.27 16.35
N GLU A 87 17.90 3.15 15.65
CA GLU A 87 19.00 2.22 15.94
C GLU A 87 20.36 2.87 15.70
N GLU A 88 20.55 3.58 14.59
CA GLU A 88 21.81 4.27 14.27
C GLU A 88 22.14 5.36 15.30
N GLY A 89 21.13 6.14 15.71
CA GLY A 89 21.28 7.15 16.77
C GLY A 89 21.63 6.56 18.14
N ASN A 90 20.99 5.45 18.52
CA ASN A 90 21.30 4.74 19.77
C ASN A 90 22.70 4.13 19.73
N LEU A 91 23.10 3.54 18.61
CA LEU A 91 24.43 2.95 18.45
C LEU A 91 25.53 4.03 18.53
N SER A 92 25.33 5.18 17.87
CA SER A 92 26.23 6.32 17.95
C SER A 92 26.36 6.86 19.38
N THR A 93 25.25 6.89 20.13
CA THR A 93 25.24 7.35 21.52
C THR A 93 25.94 6.37 22.46
N LEU A 94 25.72 5.06 22.26
CA LEU A 94 26.42 4.00 23.00
C LEU A 94 27.92 4.01 22.71
N GLN A 95 28.34 4.19 21.45
CA GLN A 95 29.75 4.31 21.09
C GLN A 95 30.40 5.53 21.75
N LYS A 96 29.76 6.70 21.69
CA LYS A 96 30.27 7.92 22.36
C LYS A 96 30.40 7.74 23.88
N THR A 97 29.44 7.04 24.49
CA THR A 97 29.47 6.75 25.93
C THR A 97 30.59 5.77 26.27
N SER A 98 30.75 4.71 25.47
CA SER A 98 31.84 3.74 25.59
C SER A 98 33.22 4.39 25.44
N ASP A 99 33.38 5.29 24.45
CA ASP A 99 34.62 6.02 24.25
C ASP A 99 34.92 6.98 25.41
N SER A 100 33.89 7.61 25.99
CA SER A 100 34.05 8.46 27.18
C SER A 100 34.42 7.68 28.45
N LEU A 101 33.96 6.43 28.58
CA LEU A 101 34.25 5.55 29.71
C LEU A 101 35.62 4.87 29.61
N ASN A 102 36.14 4.64 28.40
CA ASN A 102 37.47 4.06 28.18
C ASN A 102 38.63 5.05 28.46
N TRP A 103 38.34 6.33 28.67
CA TRP A 103 39.32 7.37 29.00
C TRP A 103 39.29 7.83 30.48
N ALA A 104 38.49 7.18 31.33
CA ALA A 104 38.43 7.39 32.77
C ALA A 104 39.02 6.21 33.54
#